data_AF-A0AAV9MGX1-F1
#
_entry.id   AF-A0AAV9MGX1-F1
#
_cell.length_a   1.000
_cell.length_b   1.000
_cell.length_c   1.000
_cell.angle_alpha   90.00
_cell.angle_beta   90.00
_cell.angle_gamma   90.00
#
_symmetry.space_group_name_H-M   'P 1'
#
loop_
_entity.id
_entity.type
_entity.pdbx_description
1 polymer ?
#
loop_
_entity_poly.entity_id
_entity_poly.type
_entity_poly.pdbx_seq_one_letter_code
_entity_poly.pdbx_strand_id
1 'polypeptide(L)'
;MSFLSSYHDNNDFYHVSPDLDVPHLTSTTSCIFHRFIGPCRGLILLTDKVDTVLFNPATRNYRLLQPSLFDSPLGFHRSINGVAFGFDSISNDYKIIRLAEVRGEPPFYCYSVIQWRVEIYELSIDSWRDVDHRDLPLPYVHWYACAELFYKGASYCFGNGKTIEILAFDTSTKTFLNIKMPHTCHSRDRKCYV
;
A
#
# COMPACT_ATOMS: atom_id res chain seq x y z
N MET A 1 -0.20 -18.45 10.33
CA MET A 1 -1.12 -17.40 10.81
C MET A 1 -2.02 -17.97 11.89
N SER A 2 -2.06 -17.34 13.06
CA SER A 2 -2.83 -17.77 14.23
C SER A 2 -3.96 -16.79 14.53
N PHE A 3 -5.13 -17.31 14.94
CA PHE A 3 -6.28 -16.50 15.35
C PHE A 3 -6.41 -16.60 16.85
N LEU A 4 -6.10 -15.49 17.52
CA LEU A 4 -6.06 -15.42 18.97
C LEU A 4 -7.18 -14.50 19.48
N SER A 5 -7.79 -14.87 20.60
CA SER A 5 -8.70 -14.02 21.36
C SER A 5 -8.19 -13.87 22.77
N SER A 6 -8.31 -12.67 23.32
CA SER A 6 -8.21 -12.44 24.76
C SER A 6 -9.62 -12.39 25.34
N TYR A 7 -9.82 -13.03 26.49
CA TYR A 7 -11.04 -12.90 27.30
C TYR A 7 -10.66 -12.15 28.57
N HIS A 8 -11.19 -10.93 28.75
CA HIS A 8 -11.06 -10.04 29.92
C HIS A 8 -9.66 -9.86 30.54
N ASP A 9 -9.09 -8.64 30.45
CA ASP A 9 -8.00 -8.00 31.22
C ASP A 9 -6.73 -8.78 31.64
N ASN A 10 -6.70 -10.10 31.51
CA ASN A 10 -5.50 -10.91 31.51
C ASN A 10 -4.93 -10.90 30.09
N ASN A 11 -3.64 -10.61 29.99
CA ASN A 11 -2.87 -10.63 28.75
C ASN A 11 -2.70 -12.04 28.13
N ASP A 12 -3.58 -12.98 28.48
CA ASP A 12 -3.59 -14.34 27.96
C ASP A 12 -4.34 -14.39 26.63
N PHE A 13 -3.71 -15.04 25.65
CA PHE A 13 -4.27 -15.23 24.31
C PHE A 13 -4.55 -16.71 24.08
N TYR A 14 -5.77 -17.00 23.61
CA TYR A 14 -6.21 -18.36 23.33
C TYR A 14 -6.46 -18.53 21.84
N HIS A 15 -6.05 -19.67 21.28
CA HIS A 15 -6.35 -20.03 19.90
C HIS A 15 -7.86 -20.22 19.73
N VAL A 16 -8.44 -19.46 18.82
CA VAL A 16 -9.87 -19.57 18.44
C VAL A 16 -10.04 -20.60 17.33
N SER A 17 -8.97 -20.92 16.60
CA SER A 17 -8.96 -21.91 15.53
C SER A 17 -7.54 -22.46 15.32
N PRO A 18 -7.39 -23.60 14.62
CA PRO A 18 -6.07 -24.13 14.26
C PRO A 18 -5.25 -23.12 13.45
N ASP A 19 -3.93 -23.24 13.53
CA ASP A 19 -3.05 -22.38 12.74
C ASP A 19 -3.22 -22.65 11.25
N LEU A 20 -3.24 -21.56 10.48
CA LEU A 20 -3.26 -21.60 9.03
C LEU A 20 -1.85 -21.43 8.51
N ASP A 21 -1.33 -22.42 7.78
CA ASP A 21 -0.03 -22.28 7.14
C ASP A 21 -0.12 -21.35 5.93
N VAL A 22 0.76 -20.36 5.89
CA VAL A 22 0.81 -19.32 4.85
C VAL A 22 2.27 -19.10 4.46
N PRO A 23 2.86 -20.03 3.68
CA PRO A 23 4.29 -20.05 3.40
C PRO A 23 4.76 -18.83 2.61
N HIS A 24 3.86 -18.15 1.89
CA HIS A 24 4.15 -16.94 1.12
C HIS A 24 4.22 -15.66 1.96
N LEU A 25 4.03 -15.76 3.28
CA LEU A 25 4.21 -14.64 4.22
C LEU A 25 5.38 -14.90 5.18
N THR A 26 6.34 -15.75 4.80
CA THR A 26 7.52 -16.00 5.62
C THR A 26 8.50 -14.82 5.52
N SER A 27 8.93 -14.30 6.67
CA SER A 27 10.04 -13.35 6.72
C SER A 27 11.32 -13.98 6.15
N THR A 28 11.69 -13.58 4.94
CA THR A 28 13.01 -13.84 4.39
C THR A 28 14.00 -12.80 4.96
N THR A 29 15.30 -13.04 4.79
CA THR A 29 16.35 -12.07 5.15
C THR A 29 16.19 -10.70 4.47
N SER A 30 15.33 -10.59 3.45
CA SER A 30 15.04 -9.37 2.70
C SER A 30 13.77 -8.62 3.16
N CYS A 31 12.95 -9.18 4.05
CA CYS A 31 11.67 -8.57 4.48
C CYS A 31 11.37 -8.81 5.97
N ILE A 32 11.48 -7.74 6.77
CA ILE A 32 11.23 -7.78 8.22
C ILE A 32 9.78 -7.48 8.62
N PHE A 33 8.92 -7.00 7.72
CA PHE A 33 7.48 -6.81 7.95
C PHE A 33 6.66 -6.83 6.65
N HIS A 34 5.44 -7.36 6.71
CA HIS A 34 4.44 -7.25 5.64
C HIS A 34 3.51 -6.08 5.95
N ARG A 35 3.17 -5.28 4.92
CA ARG A 35 2.15 -4.25 5.04
C ARG A 35 0.78 -4.90 5.16
N PHE A 36 -0.02 -4.40 6.09
CA PHE A 36 -1.41 -4.80 6.31
C PHE A 36 -2.33 -3.67 5.81
N ILE A 37 -3.24 -3.97 4.88
CA ILE A 37 -4.19 -2.99 4.34
C ILE A 37 -5.62 -3.56 4.38
N GLY A 38 -6.57 -2.73 4.78
CA GLY A 38 -7.99 -3.08 4.89
C GLY A 38 -8.54 -2.95 6.32
N PRO A 39 -9.69 -3.56 6.64
CA PRO A 39 -10.46 -4.44 5.77
C PRO A 39 -11.22 -3.69 4.67
N CYS A 40 -11.35 -4.30 3.49
CA CYS A 40 -12.27 -3.87 2.44
C CYS A 40 -13.26 -4.98 2.15
N ARG A 41 -14.54 -4.77 2.48
CA ARG A 41 -15.62 -5.74 2.26
C ARG A 41 -15.30 -7.17 2.76
N GLY A 42 -14.67 -7.25 3.93
CA GLY A 42 -14.30 -8.51 4.59
C GLY A 42 -12.99 -9.14 4.11
N LEU A 43 -12.30 -8.51 3.15
CA LEU A 43 -10.98 -8.92 2.71
C LEU A 43 -9.90 -8.02 3.31
N ILE A 44 -8.74 -8.60 3.59
CA ILE A 44 -7.52 -7.88 3.95
C ILE A 44 -6.42 -8.18 2.94
N LEU A 45 -5.52 -7.24 2.76
CA LEU A 45 -4.33 -7.39 1.94
C LEU A 45 -3.08 -7.45 2.82
N LEU A 46 -2.25 -8.45 2.58
CA LEU A 46 -0.94 -8.60 3.19
C LEU A 46 0.10 -8.58 2.06
N THR A 47 1.08 -7.70 2.13
CA THR A 47 2.03 -7.53 1.01
C THR A 47 3.40 -7.07 1.46
N ASP A 48 4.42 -7.51 0.75
CA ASP A 48 5.76 -6.94 0.80
C ASP A 48 6.15 -6.36 -0.58
N LYS A 49 7.45 -6.33 -0.91
CA LYS A 49 7.97 -5.88 -2.21
C LYS A 49 7.60 -6.81 -3.37
N VAL A 50 7.48 -8.11 -3.10
CA VAL A 50 7.34 -9.19 -4.08
C VAL A 50 5.93 -9.76 -4.01
N ASP A 51 5.59 -10.36 -2.89
CA ASP A 51 4.38 -11.15 -2.70
C ASP A 51 3.22 -10.28 -2.22
N THR A 52 2.03 -10.67 -2.67
CA THR A 52 0.76 -10.08 -2.24
C THR A 52 -0.23 -11.20 -1.98
N VAL A 53 -0.74 -11.24 -0.76
CA VAL A 53 -1.72 -12.21 -0.31
C VAL A 53 -3.01 -11.49 0.02
N LEU A 54 -4.09 -11.92 -0.64
CA LEU A 54 -5.44 -11.53 -0.30
C LEU A 54 -6.00 -12.55 0.69
N PHE A 55 -6.53 -12.08 1.81
CA PHE A 55 -7.01 -12.96 2.87
C PHE A 55 -8.43 -12.60 3.29
N ASN A 56 -9.26 -13.63 3.51
CA ASN A 56 -10.59 -13.51 4.09
C ASN A 56 -10.56 -14.11 5.50
N PRO A 57 -10.48 -13.29 6.57
CA PRO A 57 -10.41 -13.78 7.95
C PRO A 57 -11.64 -14.59 8.38
N ALA A 58 -12.83 -14.27 7.84
CA ALA A 58 -14.06 -14.96 8.21
C ALA A 58 -14.13 -16.39 7.68
N THR A 59 -13.56 -16.64 6.49
CA THR A 59 -13.52 -17.98 5.88
C THR A 59 -12.19 -18.69 6.06
N ARG A 60 -11.17 -17.98 6.59
CA ARG A 60 -9.80 -18.47 6.75
C ARG A 60 -9.15 -18.93 5.43
N ASN A 61 -9.62 -18.41 4.31
CA ASN A 61 -9.04 -18.65 2.99
C ASN A 61 -8.13 -17.49 2.58
N TYR A 62 -6.98 -17.82 2.01
CA TYR A 62 -6.08 -16.85 1.38
C TYR A 62 -5.85 -17.20 -0.09
N ARG A 63 -5.43 -16.21 -0.85
CA ARG A 63 -4.99 -16.32 -2.24
C ARG A 63 -3.71 -15.54 -2.43
N LEU A 64 -2.66 -16.19 -2.91
CA LEU A 64 -1.49 -15.51 -3.46
C LEU A 64 -1.88 -14.90 -4.82
N LEU A 65 -1.62 -13.62 -4.98
CA LEU A 65 -1.86 -12.89 -6.22
C LEU A 65 -0.64 -13.03 -7.14
N GLN A 66 -0.86 -12.82 -8.44
CA GLN A 66 0.27 -12.81 -9.38
C GLN A 66 1.29 -11.74 -8.96
N PRO A 67 2.59 -12.05 -8.94
CA PRO A 67 3.61 -11.07 -8.61
C PRO A 67 3.65 -9.97 -9.67
N SER A 68 4.08 -8.78 -9.27
CA SER A 68 4.33 -7.69 -10.21
C SER A 68 5.51 -8.05 -11.10
N LEU A 69 5.32 -7.99 -12.42
CA LEU A 69 6.37 -8.24 -13.42
C LEU A 69 7.28 -7.01 -13.63
N PHE A 70 7.01 -5.90 -12.92
CA PHE A 70 7.73 -4.66 -13.08
C PHE A 70 8.97 -4.63 -12.17
N ASP A 71 10.13 -4.84 -12.78
CA ASP A 71 11.42 -4.79 -12.09
C ASP A 71 12.19 -3.49 -12.39
N SER A 72 13.24 -3.23 -11.59
CA SER A 72 14.22 -2.17 -11.84
C SER A 72 15.31 -2.62 -12.81
N PRO A 73 15.79 -1.74 -13.70
CA PRO A 73 16.99 -2.01 -14.50
C PRO A 73 18.23 -2.30 -13.64
N LEU A 74 19.24 -2.95 -14.22
CA LEU A 74 20.54 -3.16 -13.59
C LEU A 74 21.14 -1.83 -13.07
N GLY A 75 21.61 -1.83 -11.82
CA GLY A 75 22.15 -0.64 -11.15
C GLY A 75 21.10 0.25 -10.45
N PHE A 76 19.81 -0.12 -10.52
CA PHE A 76 18.73 0.56 -9.83
C PHE A 76 18.05 -0.36 -8.82
N HIS A 77 17.49 0.27 -7.79
CA HIS A 77 16.68 -0.36 -6.76
C HIS A 77 15.24 0.10 -6.86
N ARG A 78 14.33 -0.86 -6.90
CA ARG A 78 12.89 -0.65 -6.76
C ARG A 78 12.44 -0.80 -5.31
N SER A 79 11.79 0.20 -4.74
CA SER A 79 11.09 0.12 -3.45
C SER A 79 9.60 0.40 -3.62
N ILE A 80 8.76 -0.29 -2.85
CA ILE A 80 7.34 0.05 -2.74
C ILE A 80 7.20 1.05 -1.60
N ASN A 81 6.78 2.27 -1.92
CA ASN A 81 6.65 3.34 -0.95
C ASN A 81 5.18 3.54 -0.53
N GLY A 82 4.22 3.32 -1.44
CA GLY A 82 2.78 3.38 -1.17
C GLY A 82 2.02 2.11 -1.55
N VAL A 83 1.04 1.67 -0.75
CA VAL A 83 0.08 0.60 -1.09
C VAL A 83 -1.34 0.96 -0.67
N ALA A 84 -2.27 1.07 -1.62
CA ALA A 84 -3.70 1.15 -1.32
C ALA A 84 -4.44 -0.10 -1.82
N PHE A 85 -5.46 -0.52 -1.09
CA PHE A 85 -6.33 -1.62 -1.46
C PHE A 85 -7.79 -1.22 -1.26
N GLY A 86 -8.62 -1.48 -2.25
CA GLY A 86 -10.07 -1.36 -2.06
C GLY A 86 -10.91 -1.77 -3.24
N PHE A 87 -12.21 -1.61 -3.07
CA PHE A 87 -13.21 -1.95 -4.06
C PHE A 87 -13.59 -0.72 -4.88
N ASP A 88 -13.38 -0.77 -6.19
CA ASP A 88 -13.84 0.23 -7.13
C ASP A 88 -15.25 -0.12 -7.60
N SER A 89 -16.23 0.67 -7.17
CA SER A 89 -17.63 0.47 -7.53
C SER A 89 -17.93 0.75 -9.01
N ILE A 90 -17.09 1.51 -9.71
CA ILE A 90 -17.31 1.84 -11.12
C ILE A 90 -16.97 0.64 -11.99
N SER A 91 -15.79 0.05 -11.78
CA SER A 91 -15.37 -1.18 -12.47
C SER A 91 -15.91 -2.46 -11.84
N ASN A 92 -16.55 -2.36 -10.66
CA ASN A 92 -17.04 -3.48 -9.87
C ASN A 92 -15.94 -4.52 -9.56
N ASP A 93 -14.74 -4.04 -9.24
CA ASP A 93 -13.55 -4.86 -9.03
C ASP A 93 -12.76 -4.43 -7.79
N TYR A 94 -11.98 -5.35 -7.24
CA TYR A 94 -10.96 -5.02 -6.24
C TYR A 94 -9.69 -4.58 -6.94
N LYS A 95 -9.13 -3.46 -6.46
CA LYS A 95 -7.90 -2.88 -6.97
C LYS A 95 -6.85 -2.77 -5.88
N ILE A 96 -5.60 -2.99 -6.28
CA ILE A 96 -4.42 -2.73 -5.46
C ILE A 96 -3.58 -1.72 -6.20
N ILE A 97 -3.21 -0.64 -5.54
CA ILE A 97 -2.40 0.42 -6.12
C ILE A 97 -1.10 0.42 -5.36
N ARG A 98 0.01 0.19 -6.05
CA ARG A 98 1.35 0.30 -5.51
C ARG A 98 2.03 1.52 -6.12
N LEU A 99 2.59 2.36 -5.27
CA LEU A 99 3.50 3.42 -5.70
C LEU A 99 4.94 2.90 -5.52
N ALA A 100 5.59 2.61 -6.64
CA ALA A 100 6.96 2.16 -6.69
C ALA A 100 7.90 3.32 -7.02
N GLU A 101 9.02 3.37 -6.30
CA GLU A 101 10.15 4.26 -6.58
C GLU A 101 11.29 3.42 -7.15
N VAL A 102 11.87 3.86 -8.26
CA VAL A 102 13.08 3.29 -8.83
C VAL A 102 14.18 4.34 -8.77
N ARG A 103 15.26 4.03 -8.05
CA ARG A 103 16.40 4.94 -7.83
C ARG A 103 17.73 4.23 -8.03
N GLY A 104 18.77 4.95 -8.45
CA GLY A 104 20.11 4.36 -8.62
C GLY A 104 20.72 3.93 -7.28
N GLU A 105 21.32 2.75 -7.22
CA GLU A 105 22.05 2.25 -6.05
C GLU A 105 23.58 2.41 -6.21
N PRO A 106 24.36 2.34 -5.10
CA PRO A 106 25.81 2.20 -5.17
C PRO A 106 26.24 1.10 -6.15
N PRO A 107 27.32 1.29 -6.93
CA PRO A 107 28.22 2.44 -6.98
C PRO A 107 27.77 3.56 -7.94
N PHE A 108 26.65 3.38 -8.65
CA PHE A 108 26.21 4.31 -9.71
C PHE A 108 25.58 5.58 -9.15
N TYR A 109 24.96 5.51 -7.95
CA TYR A 109 24.47 6.66 -7.17
C TYR A 109 23.73 7.72 -8.00
N CYS A 110 22.92 7.29 -8.96
CA CYS A 110 22.17 8.19 -9.83
C CYS A 110 20.93 8.72 -9.09
N TYR A 111 21.15 9.53 -8.05
CA TYR A 111 20.10 10.19 -7.26
C TYR A 111 19.36 11.26 -8.06
N SER A 112 19.90 11.68 -9.20
CA SER A 112 19.26 12.60 -10.14
C SER A 112 18.13 11.94 -10.95
N VAL A 113 18.01 10.60 -10.94
CA VAL A 113 16.96 9.87 -11.65
C VAL A 113 16.14 9.08 -10.63
N ILE A 114 15.14 9.74 -10.06
CA ILE A 114 14.06 9.09 -9.32
C ILE A 114 12.90 8.92 -10.29
N GLN A 115 12.55 7.67 -10.59
CA GLN A 115 11.38 7.36 -11.39
C GLN A 115 10.28 6.80 -10.50
N TRP A 116 9.11 7.42 -10.57
CA TRP A 116 7.92 6.90 -9.91
C TRP A 116 7.07 6.11 -10.89
N ARG A 117 6.55 4.98 -10.43
CA ARG A 117 5.61 4.13 -11.15
C ARG A 117 4.39 3.86 -10.30
N VAL A 118 3.23 3.87 -10.93
CA VAL A 118 1.99 3.45 -10.29
C VAL A 118 1.57 2.14 -10.89
N GLU A 119 1.59 1.09 -10.08
CA GLU A 119 1.20 -0.24 -10.50
C GLU A 119 -0.20 -0.53 -9.96
N ILE A 120 -1.11 -0.90 -10.86
CA ILE A 120 -2.50 -1.20 -10.52
C ILE A 120 -2.74 -2.68 -10.77
N TYR A 121 -3.10 -3.40 -9.71
CA TYR A 121 -3.65 -4.75 -9.81
C TYR A 121 -5.16 -4.67 -9.98
N GLU A 122 -5.68 -5.46 -10.90
CA GLU A 122 -7.12 -5.69 -11.07
C GLU A 122 -7.41 -7.16 -10.76
N LEU A 123 -8.21 -7.42 -9.72
CA LEU A 123 -8.46 -8.79 -9.25
C LEU A 123 -9.26 -9.60 -10.28
N SER A 124 -10.12 -8.96 -11.05
CA SER A 124 -10.95 -9.58 -12.09
C SER A 124 -10.15 -10.28 -13.19
N ILE A 125 -8.97 -9.74 -13.53
CA ILE A 125 -8.08 -10.25 -14.58
C ILE A 125 -6.77 -10.83 -14.03
N ASP A 126 -6.59 -10.79 -12.70
CA ASP A 126 -5.44 -11.34 -11.99
C ASP A 126 -4.09 -10.82 -12.51
N SER A 127 -3.99 -9.52 -12.80
CA SER A 127 -2.79 -8.96 -13.42
C SER A 127 -2.47 -7.54 -12.96
N TRP A 128 -1.17 -7.22 -12.99
CA TRP A 128 -0.65 -5.88 -12.76
C TRP A 128 -0.58 -5.09 -14.07
N ARG A 129 -0.86 -3.80 -13.99
CA ARG A 129 -0.69 -2.83 -15.07
C ARG A 129 0.15 -1.67 -14.57
N ASP A 130 1.10 -1.23 -15.38
CA ASP A 130 1.90 -0.04 -15.09
C ASP A 130 1.20 1.20 -15.66
N VAL A 131 1.18 2.26 -14.87
CA VAL A 131 0.82 3.59 -15.32
C VAL A 131 2.10 4.41 -15.32
N ASP A 132 2.62 4.62 -16.52
CA ASP A 132 3.88 5.29 -16.73
C ASP A 132 3.76 6.79 -16.41
N HIS A 133 4.41 7.20 -15.33
CA HIS A 133 4.52 8.58 -14.88
C HIS A 133 5.98 9.04 -14.81
N ARG A 134 6.83 8.54 -15.73
CA ARG A 134 8.26 8.87 -15.80
C ARG A 134 8.59 10.36 -15.73
N ASP A 135 7.68 11.22 -16.20
CA ASP A 135 7.89 12.67 -16.29
C ASP A 135 7.16 13.49 -15.21
N LEU A 136 6.40 12.85 -14.31
CA LEU A 136 5.66 13.57 -13.28
C LEU A 136 6.52 13.74 -12.00
N PRO A 137 6.88 14.96 -11.59
CA PRO A 137 7.56 15.18 -10.32
C PRO A 137 6.56 14.93 -9.18
N LEU A 138 6.51 13.69 -8.70
CA LEU A 138 5.73 13.35 -7.52
C LEU A 138 6.49 13.76 -6.25
N PRO A 139 5.78 14.27 -5.23
CA PRO A 139 6.38 14.52 -3.92
C PRO A 139 6.88 13.19 -3.34
N TYR A 140 7.90 13.27 -2.49
CA TYR A 140 8.40 12.08 -1.81
C TYR A 140 7.30 11.49 -0.94
N VAL A 141 6.87 10.26 -1.22
CA VAL A 141 5.82 9.60 -0.43
C VAL A 141 6.45 8.96 0.78
N HIS A 142 6.07 9.44 1.96
CA HIS A 142 6.49 8.86 3.21
C HIS A 142 5.67 7.62 3.50
N TRP A 143 6.35 6.55 3.88
CA TRP A 143 5.69 5.41 4.47
C TRP A 143 5.28 5.76 5.91
N TYR A 144 3.99 5.99 6.10
CA TYR A 144 3.37 6.04 7.41
C TYR A 144 2.38 4.89 7.51
N ALA A 145 2.48 4.09 8.57
CA ALA A 145 1.49 3.05 8.85
C ALA A 145 0.08 3.67 8.86
N CYS A 146 -0.88 3.01 8.21
CA CYS A 146 -2.27 3.45 8.11
C CYS A 146 -2.52 4.76 7.34
N ALA A 147 -1.52 5.33 6.65
CA ALA A 147 -1.72 6.54 5.85
C ALA A 147 -2.27 6.27 4.44
N GLU A 148 -2.40 5.00 4.07
CA GLU A 148 -2.75 4.58 2.72
C GLU A 148 -4.19 4.09 2.71
N LEU A 149 -5.05 4.77 1.94
CA LEU A 149 -6.48 4.49 1.87
C LEU A 149 -6.93 4.37 0.41
N PHE A 150 -7.85 3.46 0.12
CA PHE A 150 -8.60 3.48 -1.12
C PHE A 150 -10.05 3.88 -0.87
N TYR A 151 -10.50 4.96 -1.50
CA TYR A 151 -11.86 5.46 -1.34
C TYR A 151 -12.37 6.10 -2.63
N LYS A 152 -13.61 5.76 -3.01
CA LYS A 152 -14.30 6.30 -4.20
C LYS A 152 -13.45 6.27 -5.49
N GLY A 153 -12.74 5.17 -5.73
CA GLY A 153 -11.95 5.00 -6.96
C GLY A 153 -10.59 5.69 -6.93
N ALA A 154 -10.19 6.30 -5.82
CA ALA A 154 -8.89 6.93 -5.65
C ALA A 154 -8.11 6.34 -4.48
N SER A 155 -6.79 6.28 -4.62
CA SER A 155 -5.87 5.98 -3.51
C SER A 155 -5.30 7.26 -2.92
N TYR A 156 -5.24 7.33 -1.60
CA TYR A 156 -4.74 8.47 -0.84
C TYR A 156 -3.52 8.06 -0.04
N CYS A 157 -2.48 8.88 -0.04
CA CYS A 157 -1.29 8.73 0.80
C CYS A 157 -0.72 10.09 1.19
N PHE A 158 0.21 10.13 2.15
CA PHE A 158 0.92 11.37 2.47
C PHE A 158 2.15 11.56 1.58
N GLY A 159 2.17 12.69 0.87
CA GLY A 159 3.34 13.17 0.15
C GLY A 159 4.06 14.25 0.94
N ASN A 160 5.37 14.36 0.74
CA ASN A 160 6.19 15.43 1.27
C ASN A 160 6.78 16.24 0.11
N GLY A 161 6.10 17.35 -0.19
CA GLY A 161 6.60 18.38 -1.09
C GLY A 161 7.42 19.40 -0.30
N LYS A 162 7.04 20.67 -0.37
CA LYS A 162 7.54 21.72 0.54
C LYS A 162 6.94 21.62 1.94
N THR A 163 5.76 21.01 2.04
CA THR A 163 5.01 20.71 3.25
C THR A 163 4.39 19.31 3.12
N ILE A 164 3.92 18.74 4.23
CA ILE A 164 3.10 17.51 4.18
C ILE A 164 1.80 17.81 3.45
N GLU A 165 1.46 16.98 2.48
CA GLU A 165 0.28 17.06 1.63
C GLU A 165 -0.37 15.68 1.50
N ILE A 166 -1.66 15.64 1.17
CA ILE A 166 -2.36 14.41 0.81
C ILE A 166 -2.28 14.25 -0.69
N LEU A 167 -1.61 13.20 -1.15
CA LEU A 167 -1.55 12.82 -2.54
C LEU A 167 -2.72 11.87 -2.83
N ALA A 168 -3.57 12.24 -3.79
CA ALA A 168 -4.67 11.41 -4.27
C ALA A 168 -4.40 10.96 -5.70
N PHE A 169 -4.44 9.66 -5.96
CA PHE A 169 -4.34 9.10 -7.30
C PHE A 169 -5.71 8.57 -7.72
N ASP A 170 -6.28 9.17 -8.76
CA ASP A 170 -7.55 8.74 -9.34
C ASP A 170 -7.30 7.59 -10.32
N THR A 171 -7.88 6.42 -10.05
CA THR A 171 -7.65 5.24 -10.90
C THR A 171 -8.37 5.29 -12.24
N SER A 172 -9.39 6.13 -12.39
CA SER A 172 -10.17 6.26 -13.62
C SER A 172 -9.47 7.17 -14.62
N THR A 173 -8.99 8.32 -14.17
CA THR A 173 -8.24 9.27 -15.00
C THR A 173 -6.75 8.97 -15.05
N LYS A 174 -6.25 8.14 -14.11
CA LYS A 174 -4.83 7.81 -13.94
C LYS A 174 -3.98 9.05 -13.71
N THR A 175 -4.47 9.94 -12.84
CA THR A 175 -3.81 11.22 -12.54
C THR A 175 -3.71 11.44 -11.04
N PHE A 176 -2.68 12.19 -10.65
CA PHE A 176 -2.50 12.64 -9.28
C PHE A 176 -3.12 14.01 -9.04
N LEU A 177 -3.64 14.19 -7.83
CA LEU A 177 -4.10 15.44 -7.28
C LEU A 177 -3.41 15.67 -5.93
N ASN A 178 -2.79 16.84 -5.76
CA ASN A 178 -2.26 17.27 -4.47
C ASN A 178 -3.36 18.01 -3.69
N ILE A 179 -3.68 17.49 -2.52
CA ILE A 179 -4.65 18.05 -1.58
C ILE A 179 -3.86 18.63 -0.41
N LYS A 180 -4.04 19.92 -0.15
CA LYS A 180 -3.41 20.56 1.02
C LYS A 180 -3.90 19.88 2.29
N MET A 181 -3.00 19.70 3.25
CA MET A 181 -3.40 19.27 4.58
C MET A 181 -4.46 20.23 5.14
N PRO A 182 -5.54 19.70 5.74
CA PRO A 182 -6.47 20.55 6.46
C PRO A 182 -5.74 21.28 7.58
N HIS A 183 -6.22 22.47 7.94
CA HIS A 183 -5.62 23.25 9.01
C HIS A 183 -5.50 22.40 10.28
N THR A 184 -4.29 22.37 10.86
CA THR A 184 -4.04 21.61 12.07
C THR A 184 -4.83 22.23 13.23
N CYS A 185 -5.63 21.41 13.91
CA CYS A 185 -6.18 21.80 15.20
C CYS A 185 -5.04 21.76 16.21
N HIS A 186 -4.48 22.92 16.56
CA HIS A 186 -3.56 22.99 17.69
C HIS A 186 -4.33 22.64 18.97
N SER A 187 -3.96 21.53 19.61
CA SER A 187 -4.60 21.04 20.85
C SER A 187 -4.56 22.06 21.99
N ARG A 188 -3.63 23.02 21.93
CA ARG A 188 -3.49 24.11 22.91
C ARG A 188 -4.52 25.23 22.75
N ASP A 189 -5.05 25.44 21.54
CA ASP A 189 -5.78 26.68 21.24
C ASP A 189 -7.24 26.44 20.89
N ARG A 190 -7.66 25.18 20.67
CA ARG A 190 -9.02 24.75 20.27
C ARG A 190 -9.63 25.51 19.08
N LYS A 191 -8.81 26.21 18.29
CA LYS A 191 -9.26 26.89 17.08
C LYS A 191 -9.20 25.93 15.92
N CYS A 192 -10.37 25.57 15.41
CA CYS A 192 -10.52 24.99 14.07
C CYS A 192 -10.49 26.16 13.08
N TYR A 193 -9.55 26.16 12.16
CA TYR A 193 -9.59 27.09 11.02
C TYR A 193 -10.32 26.38 9.89
N VAL A 194 -11.51 26.93 9.57
CA VAL A 194 -12.48 26.43 8.59
C VAL A 194 -11.91 26.52 7.18
#